data_AF-A0A1Y1XYE4-F1
#
_entry.id   AF-A0A1Y1XYE4-F1
#
_cell.length_a   1.000
_cell.length_b   1.000
_cell.length_c   1.000
_cell.angle_alpha   90.00
_cell.angle_beta   90.00
_cell.angle_gamma   90.00
#
_symmetry.space_group_name_H-M   'P 1'
#
loop_
_entity.id
_entity.type
_entity.pdbx_description
1 polymer ?
#
loop_
_entity_poly.entity_id
_entity_poly.type
_entity_poly.pdbx_seq_one_letter_code
_entity_poly.pdbx_strand_id
1 'polypeptide(L)'
;MFGAGFLNDKIQMRGPTLVGQSLVIIMGACLMAFATNPAARYFGVFVAVGGTNSNIPTIYGYQHNNITGQTKRALATAMLLMGGGCGGIVASFVFRQKDAPDYLPGMITVIVSQVLTVLLVSINGSWFYYRNKKADQGEVILENTPGFRYTY
;
A
#
# COMPACT_ATOMS: atom_id res chain seq x y z
N MET A 1 11.28 -1.37 -8.86
CA MET A 1 10.24 -1.99 -9.72
C MET A 1 10.56 -3.45 -10.05
N PHE A 2 11.57 -3.77 -10.86
CA PHE A 2 11.83 -5.18 -11.26
C PHE A 2 12.33 -6.11 -10.13
N GLY A 3 13.26 -5.67 -9.27
CA GLY A 3 13.81 -6.51 -8.20
C GLY A 3 12.82 -6.83 -7.06
N ALA A 4 11.98 -5.86 -6.68
CA ALA A 4 10.91 -6.08 -5.71
C ALA A 4 9.77 -6.94 -6.29
N GLY A 5 9.51 -6.83 -7.61
CA GLY A 5 8.59 -7.71 -8.32
C GLY A 5 9.02 -9.18 -8.27
N PHE A 6 10.31 -9.45 -8.48
CA PHE A 6 10.87 -10.81 -8.41
C PHE A 6 10.76 -11.42 -7.01
N LEU A 7 10.95 -10.61 -5.96
CA LEU A 7 10.80 -11.07 -4.57
C LEU A 7 9.31 -11.29 -4.22
N ASN A 8 8.42 -10.42 -4.70
CA ASN A 8 6.97 -10.55 -4.49
C ASN A 8 6.39 -11.79 -5.20
N ASP A 9 6.85 -12.07 -6.44
CA ASP A 9 6.47 -13.27 -7.18
C ASP A 9 6.92 -14.56 -6.47
N LYS A 10 8.03 -14.50 -5.74
CA LYS A 10 8.54 -15.65 -4.97
C LYS A 10 7.80 -15.89 -3.65
N ILE A 11 7.23 -14.83 -3.05
CA ILE A 11 6.60 -14.91 -1.73
C ILE A 11 5.11 -15.30 -1.84
N GLN A 12 4.44 -15.09 -2.98
CA GLN A 12 3.03 -15.43 -3.27
C GLN A 12 1.96 -14.96 -2.25
N MET A 13 2.37 -14.39 -1.11
CA MET A 13 1.58 -13.74 -0.10
C MET A 13 1.71 -12.22 -0.28
N ARG A 14 0.66 -11.61 -0.83
CA ARG A 14 0.70 -10.24 -1.33
C ARG A 14 0.49 -9.21 -0.22
N GLY A 15 -0.25 -9.54 0.85
CA GLY A 15 -0.46 -8.61 1.97
C GLY A 15 0.79 -8.36 2.81
N PRO A 16 1.56 -9.38 3.25
CA PRO A 16 2.82 -9.16 3.97
C PRO A 16 3.84 -8.37 3.14
N THR A 17 3.88 -8.62 1.83
CA THR A 17 4.77 -7.88 0.92
C THR A 17 4.40 -6.40 0.84
N LEU A 18 3.10 -6.09 0.84
CA LEU A 18 2.60 -4.72 0.82
C LEU A 18 2.93 -3.98 2.12
N VAL A 19 2.77 -4.64 3.28
CA VAL A 19 3.19 -4.10 4.59
C VAL A 19 4.70 -3.85 4.63
N GLY A 20 5.52 -4.81 4.19
CA GLY A 20 6.97 -4.66 4.15
C GLY A 20 7.41 -3.47 3.29
N GLN A 21 6.76 -3.27 2.14
CA GLN A 21 7.06 -2.12 1.28
C GLN A 21 6.60 -0.79 1.88
N SER A 22 5.44 -0.75 2.55
CA SER A 22 5.00 0.46 3.26
C SER A 22 5.97 0.84 4.39
N LEU A 23 6.55 -0.14 5.11
CA LEU A 23 7.60 0.12 6.11
C LEU A 23 8.87 0.73 5.48
N VAL A 24 9.29 0.25 4.31
CA VAL A 24 10.43 0.84 3.57
C VAL A 24 10.16 2.30 3.20
N ILE A 25 8.92 2.63 2.80
CA ILE A 25 8.53 4.00 2.49
C ILE A 25 8.54 4.87 3.75
N ILE A 26 8.06 4.36 4.89
CA ILE A 26 8.11 5.06 6.19
C ILE A 26 9.56 5.34 6.58
N MET A 27 10.47 4.37 6.44
CA MET A 27 11.90 4.58 6.70
C MET A 27 12.49 5.68 5.82
N GLY A 28 12.18 5.67 4.51
CA GLY A 28 12.61 6.72 3.58
C GLY A 28 12.05 8.11 3.95
N ALA A 29 10.78 8.18 4.36
CA ALA A 29 10.14 9.41 4.82
C ALA A 29 10.76 9.96 6.11
N CYS A 30 11.06 9.09 7.09
CA CYS A 30 11.77 9.47 8.31
C CYS A 30 13.18 9.99 8.02
N LEU A 31 13.92 9.35 7.11
CA LEU A 31 15.23 9.82 6.65
C LEU A 31 15.14 11.21 6.02
N MET A 32 14.12 11.49 5.21
CA MET A 32 13.94 12.82 4.61
C MET A 32 13.58 13.90 5.64
N ALA A 33 12.77 13.54 6.65
CA ALA A 33 12.25 14.46 7.65
C ALA A 33 13.26 14.83 8.75
N PHE A 34 14.06 13.86 9.21
CA PHE A 34 14.90 14.03 10.41
C PHE A 34 16.41 14.04 10.12
N ALA A 35 16.86 13.70 8.91
CA ALA A 35 18.30 13.71 8.63
C ALA A 35 18.80 15.14 8.37
N THR A 36 19.87 15.51 9.08
CA THR A 36 20.62 16.76 8.89
C THR A 36 21.62 16.69 7.75
N ASN A 37 22.09 15.48 7.37
CA ASN A 37 23.06 15.31 6.30
C ASN A 37 22.36 15.27 4.91
N PRO A 38 22.74 16.13 3.95
CA PRO A 38 22.18 16.13 2.60
C PRO A 38 22.27 14.78 1.88
N ALA A 39 23.35 14.02 2.08
CA ALA A 39 23.51 12.69 1.49
C ALA A 39 22.49 11.69 2.04
N ALA A 40 22.19 11.77 3.34
CA ALA A 40 21.18 10.92 3.98
C ALA A 40 19.76 11.29 3.55
N ARG A 41 19.45 12.59 3.39
CA ARG A 41 18.16 13.02 2.84
C ARG A 41 17.99 12.53 1.40
N TYR A 42 19.03 12.65 0.57
CA TYR A 42 19.02 12.17 -0.82
C TYR A 42 18.80 10.66 -0.88
N PHE A 43 19.51 9.88 -0.06
CA PHE A 43 19.28 8.44 0.04
C PHE A 43 17.84 8.10 0.46
N GLY A 44 17.28 8.83 1.43
CA GLY A 44 15.88 8.69 1.85
C GLY A 44 14.88 8.85 0.69
N VAL A 45 15.14 9.79 -0.23
CA VAL A 45 14.31 9.99 -1.44
C VAL A 45 14.33 8.73 -2.32
N PHE A 46 15.49 8.14 -2.60
CA PHE A 46 15.56 6.93 -3.43
C PHE A 46 14.84 5.74 -2.79
N VAL A 47 14.99 5.58 -1.47
CA VAL A 47 14.32 4.51 -0.74
C VAL A 47 12.80 4.70 -0.76
N ALA A 48 12.32 5.92 -0.48
CA ALA A 48 10.89 6.22 -0.50
C ALA A 48 10.26 6.07 -1.90
N VAL A 49 10.91 6.63 -2.92
CA VAL A 49 10.44 6.54 -4.32
C VAL A 49 10.51 5.10 -4.84
N GLY A 50 11.58 4.37 -4.52
CA GLY A 50 11.76 2.98 -4.90
C GLY A 50 10.68 2.06 -4.30
N GLY A 51 10.37 2.26 -3.02
CA GLY A 51 9.29 1.55 -2.33
C GLY A 51 7.91 1.91 -2.91
N THR A 52 7.64 3.20 -3.12
CA THR A 52 6.34 3.68 -3.63
C THR A 52 6.03 3.07 -5.01
N ASN A 53 6.99 3.12 -5.92
CA ASN A 53 6.86 2.55 -7.27
C ASN A 53 6.64 1.04 -7.28
N SER A 54 7.15 0.34 -6.27
CA SER A 54 7.02 -1.12 -6.14
C SER A 54 5.74 -1.53 -5.40
N ASN A 55 5.16 -0.62 -4.60
CA ASN A 55 3.92 -0.83 -3.86
C ASN A 55 2.68 -0.71 -4.76
N ILE A 56 2.67 0.24 -5.71
CA ILE A 56 1.58 0.46 -6.67
C ILE A 56 1.11 -0.84 -7.36
N PRO A 57 1.95 -1.58 -8.11
CA PRO A 57 1.51 -2.81 -8.79
C PRO A 57 1.08 -3.91 -7.81
N THR A 58 1.65 -3.91 -6.60
CA THR A 58 1.30 -4.87 -5.55
C THR A 58 -0.13 -4.65 -5.05
N ILE A 59 -0.55 -3.40 -4.85
CA ILE A 59 -1.93 -3.04 -4.48
C ILE A 59 -2.92 -3.50 -5.56
N TYR A 60 -2.65 -3.17 -6.83
CA TYR A 60 -3.52 -3.59 -7.94
C TYR A 60 -3.64 -5.11 -8.03
N GLY A 61 -2.52 -5.83 -7.88
CA GLY A 61 -2.51 -7.29 -7.85
C GLY A 61 -3.27 -7.88 -6.66
N TYR A 62 -3.15 -7.28 -5.48
CA TYR A 62 -3.89 -7.70 -4.29
C TYR A 62 -5.40 -7.53 -4.46
N GLN A 63 -5.83 -6.38 -5.00
CA GLN A 63 -7.22 -6.09 -5.26
C GLN A 63 -7.82 -7.02 -6.33
N HIS A 64 -7.12 -7.23 -7.44
CA HIS A 64 -7.61 -8.04 -8.55
C HIS A 64 -7.81 -9.51 -8.15
N ASN A 65 -6.94 -10.03 -7.28
CA ASN A 65 -7.06 -11.39 -6.76
C ASN A 65 -8.24 -11.58 -5.81
N ASN A 66 -8.60 -10.54 -5.06
CA ASN A 66 -9.61 -10.63 -3.99
C ASN A 66 -11.04 -10.34 -4.47
N ILE A 67 -11.25 -9.97 -5.74
CA ILE A 67 -12.57 -9.72 -6.31
C ILE A 67 -12.87 -10.74 -7.40
N THR A 68 -14.07 -11.31 -7.42
CA THR A 68 -14.56 -12.15 -8.52
C THR A 68 -15.43 -11.33 -9.49
N GLY A 69 -15.37 -11.67 -10.78
CA GLY A 69 -16.13 -10.99 -11.83
C GLY A 69 -15.47 -9.73 -12.40
N GLN A 70 -15.47 -9.62 -13.73
CA GLN A 70 -14.78 -8.55 -14.47
C GLN A 70 -15.35 -7.16 -14.17
N THR A 71 -16.68 -7.02 -14.12
CA THR A 71 -17.34 -5.73 -13.85
C THR A 71 -17.00 -5.19 -12.47
N LYS A 72 -17.01 -6.04 -11.44
CA LYS A 72 -16.64 -5.65 -10.07
C LYS A 72 -15.18 -5.22 -9.99
N ARG A 73 -14.28 -5.96 -10.66
CA ARG A 73 -12.85 -5.62 -10.74
C ARG A 73 -12.62 -4.27 -11.41
N ALA A 74 -13.31 -3.99 -12.52
CA ALA A 74 -13.20 -2.72 -13.23
C ALA A 74 -13.68 -1.55 -12.37
N LEU A 75 -14.86 -1.67 -11.74
CA LEU A 75 -15.40 -0.65 -10.86
C LEU A 75 -14.48 -0.36 -9.67
N ALA A 76 -13.98 -1.41 -9.02
CA ALA A 76 -13.09 -1.26 -7.88
C ALA A 76 -11.75 -0.63 -8.29
N THR A 77 -11.22 -0.95 -9.47
CA THR A 77 -9.99 -0.32 -10.00
C THR A 77 -10.20 1.17 -10.24
N ALA A 78 -11.36 1.54 -10.78
CA ALA A 78 -11.72 2.95 -10.96
C ALA A 78 -11.83 3.70 -9.63
N MET A 79 -12.41 3.07 -8.60
CA MET A 79 -12.47 3.64 -7.24
C MET A 79 -11.08 3.86 -6.65
N LEU A 80 -10.16 2.91 -6.84
CA LEU A 80 -8.77 3.05 -6.39
C LEU A 80 -8.08 4.24 -7.07
N LEU A 81 -8.28 4.41 -8.38
CA LEU A 81 -7.70 5.51 -9.14
C LEU A 81 -8.28 6.87 -8.70
N MET A 82 -9.59 6.95 -8.44
CA MET A 82 -10.22 8.16 -7.87
C MET A 82 -9.62 8.51 -6.51
N GLY A 83 -9.39 7.53 -5.65
CA GLY A 83 -8.71 7.73 -4.36
C GLY A 83 -7.29 8.28 -4.52
N GLY A 84 -6.54 7.78 -5.51
CA GLY A 84 -5.22 8.32 -5.88
C GLY A 84 -5.28 9.79 -6.29
N GLY A 85 -6.29 10.18 -7.06
CA GLY A 85 -6.54 11.58 -7.43
C GLY A 85 -6.78 12.49 -6.22
N CYS A 86 -7.62 12.06 -5.27
CA CYS A 86 -7.82 12.78 -4.01
C CYS A 86 -6.52 12.92 -3.20
N GLY A 87 -5.68 11.88 -3.19
CA GLY A 87 -4.36 11.94 -2.55
C GLY A 87 -3.45 13.03 -3.15
N GLY A 88 -3.47 13.20 -4.48
CA GLY A 88 -2.72 14.26 -5.16
C GLY A 88 -3.21 15.67 -4.81
N ILE A 89 -4.53 15.86 -4.67
CA ILE A 89 -5.10 17.13 -4.20
C ILE A 89 -4.62 17.44 -2.79
N VAL A 90 -4.73 16.48 -1.86
CA VAL A 90 -4.26 16.66 -0.47
C VAL A 90 -2.77 16.98 -0.42
N ALA A 91 -1.93 16.26 -1.18
CA ALA A 91 -0.50 16.53 -1.24
C ALA A 91 -0.18 17.98 -1.63
N SER A 92 -0.93 18.53 -2.59
CA SER A 92 -0.75 19.91 -3.05
C SER A 92 -1.05 20.96 -1.97
N PHE A 93 -1.93 20.65 -1.02
CA PHE A 93 -2.29 21.56 0.08
C PHE A 93 -1.40 21.44 1.32
N VAL A 94 -0.76 20.30 1.53
CA VAL A 94 0.06 20.04 2.71
C VAL A 94 1.50 20.52 2.51
N PHE A 95 2.06 20.44 1.29
CA PHE A 95 3.38 21.00 0.98
C PHE A 95 3.30 22.50 0.70
N ARG A 96 3.21 23.30 1.77
CA ARG A 96 3.08 24.76 1.67
C ARG A 96 4.45 25.44 1.67
N GLN A 97 4.62 26.49 0.88
CA GLN A 97 5.87 27.27 0.84
C GLN A 97 6.24 27.90 2.19
N LYS A 98 5.25 28.21 3.04
CA LYS A 98 5.46 28.77 4.38
C LYS A 98 6.18 27.81 5.35
N ASP A 99 6.13 26.50 5.08
CA ASP A 99 6.72 25.46 5.91
C ASP A 99 8.11 25.04 5.37
N ALA A 100 8.65 25.79 4.41
CA ALA A 100 10.02 25.63 3.93
C ALA A 100 11.04 25.99 5.03
N PRO A 101 12.24 25.36 5.06
CA PRO A 101 12.77 24.40 4.09
C PRO A 101 12.47 22.92 4.39
N ASP A 102 11.97 22.59 5.58
CA ASP A 102 11.87 21.20 6.03
C ASP A 102 10.52 20.53 5.74
N TYR A 103 9.48 21.30 5.43
CA TYR A 103 8.14 20.82 5.05
C TYR A 103 7.60 19.73 6.01
N LEU A 104 7.86 19.89 7.31
CA LEU A 104 7.48 18.95 8.38
C LEU A 104 6.01 18.49 8.32
N PRO A 105 5.01 19.38 8.12
CA PRO A 105 3.61 18.96 7.99
C PRO A 105 3.37 18.01 6.80
N GLY A 106 4.08 18.24 5.68
CA GLY A 106 4.08 17.38 4.50
C GLY A 106 4.62 16.00 4.81
N MET A 107 5.79 15.94 5.43
CA MET A 107 6.43 14.68 5.80
C MET A 107 5.61 13.88 6.81
N ILE A 108 5.02 14.54 7.81
CA ILE A 108 4.14 13.88 8.79
C ILE A 108 2.91 13.29 8.09
N THR A 109 2.32 14.01 7.14
CA THR A 109 1.15 13.51 6.39
C THR A 109 1.50 12.26 5.59
N VAL A 110 2.69 12.21 4.99
CA VAL A 110 3.19 11.01 4.28
C VAL A 110 3.40 9.85 5.25
N ILE A 111 3.97 10.08 6.42
CA ILE A 111 4.17 9.02 7.42
C ILE A 111 2.82 8.48 7.92
N VAL A 112 1.89 9.38 8.26
CA VAL A 112 0.56 9.02 8.76
C VAL A 112 -0.24 8.26 7.71
N SER A 113 -0.20 8.68 6.44
CA SER A 113 -0.90 7.96 5.37
C SER A 113 -0.36 6.54 5.19
N GLN A 114 0.96 6.35 5.26
CA GLN A 114 1.56 5.03 5.15
C GLN A 114 1.30 4.14 6.36
N VAL A 115 1.29 4.70 7.57
CA VAL A 115 0.87 3.96 8.78
C VAL A 115 -0.59 3.53 8.66
N LEU A 116 -1.47 4.42 8.18
CA LEU A 116 -2.87 4.09 7.94
C LEU A 116 -3.01 2.96 6.91
N THR A 117 -2.23 2.98 5.83
CA THR A 117 -2.19 1.89 4.85
C THR A 117 -1.78 0.57 5.49
N VAL A 118 -0.72 0.56 6.32
CA VAL A 118 -0.29 -0.65 7.04
C VAL A 118 -1.41 -1.18 7.94
N LEU A 119 -2.09 -0.31 8.68
CA LEU A 119 -3.20 -0.71 9.56
C LEU A 119 -4.36 -1.30 8.77
N LEU A 120 -4.83 -0.62 7.71
CA LEU A 120 -5.95 -1.08 6.89
C LEU A 120 -5.64 -2.41 6.20
N VAL A 121 -4.41 -2.58 5.71
CA VAL A 121 -3.98 -3.83 5.05
C VAL A 121 -3.89 -4.96 6.07
N SER A 122 -3.38 -4.69 7.28
CA SER A 122 -3.30 -5.70 8.34
C SER A 122 -4.69 -6.14 8.82
N ILE A 123 -5.63 -5.19 8.93
CA ILE A 123 -7.04 -5.48 9.26
C ILE A 123 -7.68 -6.32 8.15
N ASN A 124 -7.53 -5.92 6.88
CA ASN A 124 -8.06 -6.68 5.75
C ASN A 124 -7.44 -8.09 5.67
N GLY A 125 -6.13 -8.23 5.85
CA GLY A 125 -5.46 -9.53 5.85
C GLY A 125 -5.96 -10.43 6.98
N SER A 126 -6.16 -9.88 8.18
CA SER A 126 -6.73 -10.61 9.32
C SER A 126 -8.18 -11.04 9.05
N TRP A 127 -8.97 -10.16 8.44
CA TRP A 127 -10.35 -10.45 8.06
C TRP A 127 -10.42 -11.53 6.97
N PHE A 128 -9.59 -11.43 5.93
CA PHE A 128 -9.49 -12.44 4.87
C PHE A 128 -9.03 -13.79 5.40
N TYR A 129 -8.09 -13.82 6.34
CA TYR A 129 -7.67 -15.04 7.03
C TYR A 129 -8.83 -15.69 7.81
N TYR A 130 -9.56 -14.89 8.58
CA TYR A 130 -10.73 -15.36 9.33
C TYR A 130 -11.83 -15.90 8.41
N ARG A 131 -12.12 -15.20 7.30
CA ARG A 131 -13.12 -15.60 6.30
C ARG A 131 -12.71 -16.85 5.54
N ASN A 132 -11.43 -16.99 5.19
CA ASN A 132 -10.92 -18.21 4.57
C ASN A 132 -11.04 -19.40 5.51
N LYS A 133 -10.72 -19.25 6.80
CA LYS A 133 -10.87 -20.32 7.80
C LYS A 133 -12.32 -20.80 7.91
N LYS A 134 -13.29 -19.87 7.93
CA LYS A 134 -14.73 -20.23 7.91
C LYS A 134 -15.18 -20.89 6.62
N ALA A 135 -14.61 -20.48 5.49
CA ALA A 135 -14.90 -21.09 4.19
C ALA A 135 -14.27 -22.49 4.05
N ASP A 136 -13.12 -22.74 4.68
CA ASP A 136 -12.48 -24.07 4.77
C ASP A 136 -13.27 -25.01 5.69
N GLN A 137 -13.93 -24.47 6.70
CA GLN A 137 -14.88 -25.20 7.56
C GLN A 137 -16.24 -25.46 6.89
N GLY A 138 -16.45 -24.95 5.67
CA GLY A 138 -17.69 -25.13 4.91
C GLY A 138 -18.87 -24.26 5.39
N GLU A 139 -18.65 -23.33 6.33
CA GLU A 139 -19.70 -22.48 6.89
C GLU A 139 -20.15 -21.36 5.93
N VAL A 140 -19.27 -20.94 5.01
CA VAL A 140 -19.51 -19.78 4.12
C VAL A 140 -18.93 -20.01 2.73
N ILE A 141 -19.74 -19.81 1.69
CA ILE A 141 -19.26 -19.73 0.31
C ILE A 141 -18.86 -18.28 0.03
N LEU A 142 -17.57 -18.04 -0.24
CA LEU A 142 -17.04 -16.70 -0.52
C LEU A 142 -17.41 -16.27 -1.94
N GLU A 143 -17.85 -15.03 -2.10
CA GLU A 143 -18.19 -14.41 -3.40
C GLU A 143 -19.16 -15.24 -4.27
N ASN A 144 -20.03 -16.04 -3.66
CA ASN A 144 -20.94 -16.98 -4.35
C ASN A 144 -20.23 -17.91 -5.37
N THR A 145 -18.91 -18.09 -5.20
CA THR A 145 -18.07 -18.89 -6.12
C THR A 145 -17.49 -20.07 -5.33
N PRO A 146 -17.91 -21.31 -5.61
CA PRO A 146 -17.38 -22.49 -4.92
C PRO A 146 -15.86 -22.59 -5.09
N GLY A 147 -15.13 -22.77 -3.99
CA GLY A 147 -13.66 -22.93 -4.02
C GLY A 147 -12.85 -21.62 -4.05
N PHE A 148 -13.49 -20.45 -4.06
CA PHE A 148 -12.75 -19.18 -3.97
C PHE A 148 -12.15 -18.96 -2.57
N ARG A 149 -10.91 -18.45 -2.54
CA ARG A 149 -10.17 -18.07 -1.33
C ARG A 149 -9.52 -16.72 -1.53
N TYR A 150 -9.61 -15.85 -0.52
CA TYR A 150 -8.90 -14.57 -0.54
C TYR A 150 -7.39 -14.78 -0.45
N THR A 151 -6.63 -13.98 -1.16
CA THR A 151 -5.17 -13.93 -1.02
C THR A 151 -4.84 -13.02 0.17
N TYR A 152 -4.07 -13.54 1.12
CA TYR A 152 -3.56 -12.81 2.28
C TYR A 152 -2.23 -12.11 2.01
#